data_AF-A0A662VEV1-F1
#
_entry.id   AF-A0A662VEV1-F1
#
_cell.length_a   1.000
_cell.length_b   1.000
_cell.length_c   1.000
_cell.angle_alpha   90.00
_cell.angle_beta   90.00
_cell.angle_gamma   90.00
#
_symmetry.space_group_name_H-M   'P 1'
#
loop_
_entity.id
_entity.type
_entity.pdbx_description
1 polymer ?
#
loop_
_entity_poly.entity_id
_entity_poly.type
_entity_poly.pdbx_seq_one_letter_code
_entity_poly.pdbx_strand_id
1 'polypeptide(L)'
;MDCIYVDGDLDSIKNLLENYIGNRYRRYKLGVYGRIYVYKIGFRRKIVLIYYYSDGKAEICASSKDLYELRSVFKNYSVSEFKKIVVAPKTRSVEDMVIEKIMERNKVKAKMIESKRRLVFFSIMFLALYIIIWIMSIANISMIFLLAILYILSISVPHTLWHFIYPERLWFIPILYIRYKRKYEELSREIMEYLVLIPSSSNARKVLEEIIARD
;
A
#
# COMPACT_ATOMS: atom_id res chain seq x y z
N MET A 1 -16.79 2.82 -7.69
CA MET A 1 -16.48 1.48 -8.24
C MET A 1 -17.23 0.57 -7.32
N ASP A 2 -18.26 -0.06 -7.85
CA ASP A 2 -19.23 -0.80 -7.03
C ASP A 2 -19.00 -2.29 -7.30
N CYS A 3 -19.58 -3.16 -6.48
CA CYS A 3 -19.35 -4.59 -6.56
C CYS A 3 -20.66 -5.36 -6.42
N ILE A 4 -20.72 -6.54 -7.05
CA ILE A 4 -21.78 -7.53 -6.88
C ILE A 4 -21.18 -8.83 -6.36
N TYR A 5 -21.95 -9.56 -5.56
CA TYR A 5 -21.55 -10.87 -5.05
C TYR A 5 -22.33 -11.95 -5.78
N VAL A 6 -21.63 -13.02 -6.15
CA VAL A 6 -22.16 -14.15 -6.90
C VAL A 6 -21.69 -15.42 -6.20
N ASP A 7 -22.61 -16.27 -5.78
CA ASP A 7 -22.26 -17.60 -5.25
C ASP A 7 -22.08 -18.55 -6.43
N GLY A 8 -21.03 -19.37 -6.45
CA GLY A 8 -20.84 -20.34 -7.53
C GLY A 8 -19.39 -20.72 -7.76
N ASP A 9 -19.19 -21.72 -8.62
CA ASP A 9 -17.86 -22.21 -8.94
C ASP A 9 -17.03 -21.19 -9.73
N LEU A 10 -15.73 -21.12 -9.42
CA LEU A 10 -14.81 -20.16 -10.01
C LEU A 10 -14.74 -20.28 -11.53
N ASP A 11 -14.67 -21.49 -12.07
CA ASP A 11 -14.54 -21.70 -13.51
C ASP A 11 -15.82 -21.28 -14.25
N SER A 12 -16.98 -21.56 -13.65
CA SER A 12 -18.28 -21.14 -14.17
C SER A 12 -18.42 -19.61 -14.21
N ILE A 13 -18.07 -18.93 -13.11
CA ILE A 13 -18.13 -17.46 -13.00
C ILE A 13 -17.11 -16.81 -13.95
N LYS A 14 -15.90 -17.36 -14.01
CA LYS A 14 -14.83 -16.87 -14.89
C LYS A 14 -15.22 -16.99 -16.36
N ASN A 15 -15.75 -18.13 -16.80
CA ASN A 15 -16.17 -18.34 -18.18
C ASN A 15 -17.28 -17.36 -18.60
N LEU A 16 -18.27 -17.14 -17.73
CA LEU A 16 -19.33 -16.15 -17.96
C LEU A 16 -18.79 -14.72 -18.06
N LEU A 17 -17.87 -14.36 -17.16
CA LEU A 17 -17.26 -13.06 -17.15
C LEU A 17 -16.40 -12.83 -18.39
N GLU A 18 -15.63 -13.82 -18.81
CA GLU A 18 -14.80 -13.77 -20.02
C GLU A 18 -15.64 -13.70 -21.29
N ASN A 19 -16.77 -14.41 -21.35
CA ASN A 19 -17.73 -14.30 -22.45
C ASN A 19 -18.33 -12.89 -22.53
N TYR A 20 -18.75 -12.31 -21.41
CA TYR A 20 -19.25 -10.94 -21.37
C TYR A 20 -18.18 -9.93 -21.83
N ILE A 21 -16.95 -10.07 -21.33
CA ILE A 21 -15.84 -9.16 -21.68
C ILE A 21 -15.45 -9.32 -23.14
N GLY A 22 -15.36 -10.56 -23.65
CA GLY A 22 -15.00 -10.86 -25.03
C GLY A 22 -16.03 -10.36 -26.04
N ASN A 23 -17.32 -10.51 -25.73
CA ASN A 23 -18.40 -10.02 -26.58
C ASN A 23 -18.45 -8.48 -26.63
N ARG A 24 -18.16 -7.81 -25.50
CA ARG A 24 -18.31 -6.36 -25.39
C ARG A 24 -17.05 -5.59 -25.74
N TYR A 25 -15.88 -6.15 -25.46
CA TYR A 25 -14.61 -5.47 -25.62
C TYR A 25 -13.68 -6.31 -26.50
N ARG A 26 -13.31 -5.74 -27.65
CA ARG A 26 -12.49 -6.43 -28.67
C ARG A 26 -11.18 -7.00 -28.13
N ARG A 27 -10.58 -6.39 -27.11
CA ARG A 27 -9.32 -6.83 -26.50
C ARG A 27 -9.31 -6.47 -25.01
N TYR A 28 -8.87 -7.40 -24.18
CA TYR A 28 -8.60 -7.18 -22.76
C TYR A 28 -7.26 -7.82 -22.39
N LYS A 29 -6.65 -7.36 -21.29
CA LYS A 29 -5.48 -8.01 -20.66
C LYS A 29 -5.89 -8.55 -19.30
N LEU A 30 -5.70 -9.84 -19.09
CA LEU A 30 -5.91 -10.49 -17.80
C LEU A 30 -4.63 -10.42 -16.96
N GLY A 31 -4.74 -9.96 -15.71
CA GLY A 31 -3.72 -10.13 -14.68
C GLY A 31 -4.26 -10.98 -13.55
N VAL A 32 -3.53 -12.03 -13.17
CA VAL A 32 -3.93 -12.97 -12.11
C VAL A 32 -3.02 -12.79 -10.90
N TYR A 33 -3.61 -12.60 -9.72
CA TYR A 33 -2.92 -12.39 -8.45
C TYR A 33 -3.53 -13.31 -7.39
N GLY A 34 -3.23 -14.61 -7.48
CA GLY A 34 -3.83 -15.63 -6.63
C GLY A 34 -5.35 -15.67 -6.83
N ARG A 35 -6.10 -15.30 -5.78
CA ARG A 35 -7.57 -15.26 -5.80
C ARG A 35 -8.20 -14.06 -6.52
N ILE A 36 -7.38 -13.14 -7.03
CA ILE A 36 -7.82 -11.89 -7.65
C ILE A 36 -7.51 -11.92 -9.15
N TYR A 37 -8.54 -11.75 -9.98
CA TYR A 37 -8.46 -11.67 -11.43
C TYR A 37 -8.80 -10.25 -11.87
N VAL A 38 -7.87 -9.60 -12.55
CA VAL A 38 -8.01 -8.21 -13.01
C VAL A 38 -8.07 -8.19 -14.53
N TYR A 39 -9.26 -7.91 -15.06
CA TYR A 39 -9.50 -7.72 -16.49
C TYR A 39 -9.32 -6.25 -16.84
N LYS A 40 -8.21 -5.89 -17.49
CA LYS A 40 -7.96 -4.53 -17.99
C LYS A 40 -8.53 -4.37 -19.39
N ILE A 41 -9.51 -3.48 -19.51
CA ILE A 41 -10.36 -3.31 -20.69
C ILE A 41 -10.10 -1.94 -21.38
N GLY A 42 -9.16 -1.16 -20.87
CA GLY A 42 -8.71 0.10 -21.46
C GLY A 42 -7.76 0.86 -20.54
N PHE A 43 -7.45 2.12 -20.88
CA PHE A 43 -6.48 2.95 -20.15
C PHE A 43 -6.85 3.22 -18.67
N ARG A 44 -8.14 3.17 -18.32
CA ARG A 44 -8.62 3.35 -16.94
C ARG A 44 -9.77 2.42 -16.53
N ARG A 45 -10.20 1.53 -17.41
CA ARG A 45 -11.32 0.62 -17.17
C ARG A 45 -10.79 -0.78 -16.83
N LYS A 46 -11.25 -1.29 -15.70
CA LYS A 46 -10.95 -2.65 -15.25
C LYS A 46 -12.17 -3.26 -14.59
N ILE A 47 -12.32 -4.56 -14.75
CA ILE A 47 -13.23 -5.40 -13.97
C ILE A 47 -12.36 -6.27 -13.08
N VAL A 48 -12.68 -6.34 -11.79
CA VAL A 48 -11.92 -7.12 -10.81
C VAL A 48 -12.84 -8.20 -10.27
N LEU A 49 -12.40 -9.45 -10.35
CA LEU A 49 -13.05 -10.62 -9.77
C LEU A 49 -12.20 -11.10 -8.59
N ILE A 50 -12.80 -11.23 -7.42
CA ILE A 50 -12.16 -11.72 -6.20
C ILE A 50 -12.91 -12.97 -5.74
N TYR A 51 -12.23 -14.11 -5.70
CA TYR A 51 -12.84 -15.37 -5.30
C TYR A 51 -12.50 -15.75 -3.85
N TYR A 52 -13.51 -16.14 -3.08
CA TYR A 52 -13.39 -16.59 -1.70
C TYR A 52 -13.58 -18.10 -1.63
N TYR A 53 -12.48 -18.84 -1.72
CA TYR A 53 -12.47 -20.31 -1.70
C TYR A 53 -13.12 -20.92 -0.44
N SER A 54 -13.15 -20.20 0.68
CA SER A 54 -13.77 -20.66 1.93
C SER A 54 -15.29 -20.77 1.84
N ASP A 55 -15.91 -19.86 1.08
CA ASP A 55 -17.36 -19.64 1.11
C ASP A 55 -18.02 -19.96 -0.24
N GLY A 56 -17.22 -20.28 -1.28
CA GLY A 56 -17.72 -20.51 -2.64
C GLY A 56 -18.32 -19.25 -3.28
N LYS A 57 -17.85 -18.07 -2.86
CA LYS A 57 -18.40 -16.77 -3.29
C LYS A 57 -17.39 -15.99 -4.11
N ALA A 58 -17.89 -15.24 -5.09
CA ALA A 58 -17.12 -14.34 -5.90
C ALA A 58 -17.63 -12.90 -5.77
N GLU A 59 -16.72 -11.95 -5.65
CA GLU A 59 -16.99 -10.52 -5.70
C GLU A 59 -16.52 -9.97 -7.05
N ILE A 60 -17.42 -9.33 -7.79
CA ILE A 60 -17.13 -8.70 -9.09
C ILE A 60 -17.28 -7.20 -8.96
N CYS A 61 -16.17 -6.47 -9.06
CA CYS A 61 -16.12 -5.01 -8.97
C CYS A 61 -15.87 -4.37 -10.34
N ALA A 62 -16.72 -3.42 -10.72
CA ALA A 62 -16.62 -2.73 -12.01
C ALA A 62 -17.17 -1.29 -11.96
N SER A 63 -17.22 -0.62 -13.11
CA SER A 63 -17.94 0.65 -13.23
C SER A 63 -19.45 0.42 -13.09
N SER A 64 -20.20 1.40 -12.58
CA SER A 64 -21.64 1.24 -12.33
C SER A 64 -22.43 0.84 -13.59
N LYS A 65 -21.99 1.30 -14.77
CA LYS A 65 -22.56 0.91 -16.07
C LYS A 65 -22.33 -0.57 -16.37
N ASP A 66 -21.10 -1.06 -16.15
CA ASP A 66 -20.77 -2.46 -16.44
C ASP A 66 -21.42 -3.41 -15.43
N LEU A 67 -21.59 -2.99 -14.18
CA LEU A 67 -22.28 -3.79 -13.15
C LEU A 67 -23.76 -3.98 -13.45
N TYR A 68 -24.44 -2.94 -13.94
CA TYR A 68 -25.86 -3.05 -14.32
C TYR A 68 -26.07 -4.18 -15.34
N GLU A 69 -25.17 -4.27 -16.32
CA GLU A 69 -25.24 -5.33 -17.33
C GLU A 69 -24.76 -6.68 -16.80
N LEU A 70 -23.68 -6.72 -16.01
CA LEU A 70 -23.23 -7.94 -15.36
C LEU A 70 -24.33 -8.57 -14.48
N ARG A 71 -25.20 -7.77 -13.84
CA ARG A 71 -26.37 -8.30 -13.11
C ARG A 71 -27.31 -9.10 -14.01
N SER A 72 -27.51 -8.64 -15.25
CA SER A 72 -28.34 -9.39 -16.21
C SER A 72 -27.67 -10.70 -16.64
N VAL A 73 -26.34 -10.70 -16.81
CA VAL A 73 -25.54 -11.89 -17.14
C VAL A 73 -25.56 -12.90 -16.00
N PHE A 74 -25.47 -12.44 -14.75
CA PHE A 74 -25.46 -13.28 -13.56
C PHE A 74 -26.85 -13.46 -12.94
N LYS A 75 -27.94 -13.16 -13.66
CA LYS A 75 -29.32 -13.23 -13.13
C LYS A 75 -29.72 -14.61 -12.59
N ASN A 76 -29.11 -15.68 -13.11
CA ASN A 76 -29.36 -17.06 -12.69
C ASN A 76 -28.59 -17.44 -11.40
N TYR A 77 -27.72 -16.57 -10.91
CA TYR A 77 -27.00 -16.75 -9.65
C TYR A 77 -27.67 -15.95 -8.53
N SER A 78 -27.43 -16.33 -7.27
CA SER A 78 -27.82 -15.56 -6.09
C SER A 78 -27.03 -14.26 -6.02
N VAL A 79 -27.45 -13.26 -6.81
CA VAL A 79 -26.84 -11.93 -6.81
C VAL A 79 -27.35 -11.17 -5.61
N SER A 80 -26.52 -11.05 -4.57
CA SER A 80 -26.81 -10.16 -3.44
C SER A 80 -26.25 -8.76 -3.73
N GLU A 81 -27.13 -7.75 -3.63
CA GLU A 81 -26.72 -6.36 -3.72
C GLU A 81 -26.14 -5.88 -2.40
N PHE A 82 -24.91 -5.39 -2.41
CA PHE A 82 -24.51 -4.40 -1.43
C PHE A 82 -24.53 -3.01 -2.07
N LYS A 83 -25.51 -2.21 -1.64
CA LYS A 83 -25.37 -0.76 -1.60
C LYS A 83 -24.10 -0.49 -0.81
N LYS A 84 -23.06 0.03 -1.50
CA LYS A 84 -21.77 0.52 -0.97
C LYS A 84 -21.49 -0.03 0.44
N ILE A 85 -20.74 -1.14 0.53
CA ILE A 85 -20.21 -1.64 1.79
C ILE A 85 -19.40 -0.50 2.43
N VAL A 86 -20.06 0.34 3.23
CA VAL A 86 -19.49 0.80 4.48
C VAL A 86 -19.25 -0.52 5.18
N VAL A 87 -17.99 -0.96 5.18
CA VAL A 87 -17.53 -2.17 5.85
C VAL A 87 -18.25 -2.18 7.20
N ALA A 88 -19.25 -3.06 7.32
CA ALA A 88 -19.84 -3.34 8.62
C ALA A 88 -18.63 -3.63 9.52
N PRO A 89 -18.49 -2.96 10.67
CA PRO A 89 -17.31 -3.14 11.49
C PRO A 89 -17.25 -4.61 11.82
N LYS A 90 -16.38 -5.36 11.10
CA LYS A 90 -15.92 -6.66 11.56
C LYS A 90 -15.53 -6.37 12.99
N THR A 91 -16.14 -7.06 13.95
CA THR A 91 -15.57 -7.22 15.28
C THR A 91 -14.18 -7.80 15.02
N ARG A 92 -13.19 -6.90 14.87
CA ARG A 92 -11.84 -7.26 14.46
C ARG A 92 -11.33 -8.17 15.55
N SER A 93 -10.92 -9.38 15.20
CA SER A 93 -10.25 -10.22 16.17
C SER A 93 -9.02 -9.45 16.66
N VAL A 94 -8.68 -9.61 17.94
CA VAL A 94 -7.48 -8.98 18.52
C VAL A 94 -6.24 -9.36 17.71
N GLU A 95 -6.21 -10.60 17.20
CA GLU A 95 -5.16 -11.10 16.31
C GLU A 95 -5.07 -10.33 14.99
N ASP A 96 -6.19 -10.05 14.31
CA ASP A 96 -6.22 -9.26 13.07
C ASP A 96 -5.72 -7.82 13.30
N MET A 97 -6.06 -7.23 14.45
CA MET A 97 -5.58 -5.90 14.82
C MET A 97 -4.07 -5.89 15.08
N VAL A 98 -3.53 -6.91 15.74
CA VAL A 98 -2.09 -7.06 15.98
C VAL A 98 -1.34 -7.22 14.65
N ILE A 99 -1.85 -8.06 13.74
CA ILE A 99 -1.25 -8.27 12.42
C ILE A 99 -1.23 -6.96 11.61
N GLU A 100 -2.35 -6.23 11.58
CA GLU A 100 -2.43 -4.94 10.88
C GLU A 100 -1.40 -3.94 11.45
N LYS A 101 -1.28 -3.86 12.78
CA LYS A 101 -0.32 -2.98 13.46
C LYS A 101 1.13 -3.38 13.20
N ILE A 102 1.44 -4.68 13.16
CA ILE A 102 2.78 -5.17 12.79
C ILE A 102 3.11 -4.80 11.34
N MET A 103 2.16 -4.96 10.41
CA MET A 103 2.36 -4.54 9.03
C MET A 103 2.59 -3.02 8.92
N GLU A 104 1.87 -2.21 9.70
CA GLU A 104 2.08 -0.77 9.77
C GLU A 104 3.46 -0.42 10.35
N ARG A 105 3.86 -1.07 11.46
CA ARG A 105 5.18 -0.92 12.08
C ARG A 105 6.30 -1.21 11.07
N ASN A 106 6.21 -2.31 10.33
CA ASN A 106 7.21 -2.68 9.33
C ASN A 106 7.31 -1.67 8.18
N LYS A 107 6.17 -1.13 7.73
CA LYS A 107 6.16 -0.03 6.75
C LYS A 107 6.84 1.22 7.30
N VAL A 108 6.57 1.59 8.56
CA VAL A 108 7.23 2.74 9.21
C VAL A 108 8.72 2.50 9.40
N LYS A 109 9.14 1.29 9.78
CA LYS A 109 10.56 0.90 9.90
C LYS A 109 11.31 1.07 8.57
N ALA A 110 10.73 0.58 7.47
CA ALA A 110 11.30 0.75 6.14
C ALA A 110 11.49 2.24 5.80
N LYS A 111 10.48 3.09 6.07
CA LYS A 111 10.57 4.55 5.87
C LYS A 111 11.64 5.19 6.76
N MET A 112 11.78 4.73 8.00
CA MET A 112 12.79 5.22 8.94
C MET A 112 14.21 4.89 8.45
N ILE A 113 14.45 3.64 8.02
CA ILE A 113 15.74 3.20 7.46
C ILE A 113 16.08 4.02 6.22
N GLU A 114 15.09 4.21 5.34
CA GLU A 114 15.30 5.00 4.13
C GLU A 114 15.62 6.47 4.44
N SER A 115 14.90 7.07 5.38
CA SER A 115 15.16 8.45 5.84
C SER A 115 16.56 8.58 6.45
N LYS A 116 17.00 7.59 7.25
CA LYS A 116 18.35 7.53 7.81
C LYS A 116 19.40 7.45 6.70
N ARG A 117 19.20 6.58 5.70
CA ARG A 117 20.12 6.43 4.57
C ARG A 117 20.26 7.73 3.77
N ARG A 118 19.15 8.42 3.52
CA ARG A 118 19.16 9.75 2.88
C ARG A 118 19.92 10.75 3.73
N LEU A 119 19.66 10.82 5.03
CA LEU A 119 20.33 11.76 5.94
C LEU A 119 21.85 11.54 5.98
N VAL A 120 22.30 10.29 6.02
CA VAL A 120 23.74 9.94 5.93
C VAL A 120 24.32 10.38 4.59
N PHE A 121 23.66 10.07 3.47
CA PHE A 121 24.13 10.47 2.15
C PHE A 121 24.26 12.00 2.01
N PHE A 122 23.24 12.75 2.42
CA PHE A 122 23.27 14.21 2.42
C PHE A 122 24.35 14.77 3.34
N SER A 123 24.59 14.13 4.49
CA SER A 123 25.65 14.56 5.43
C SER A 123 27.04 14.37 4.81
N ILE A 124 27.31 13.24 4.15
CA ILE A 124 28.57 12.98 3.45
C ILE A 124 28.77 13.97 2.30
N MET A 125 27.74 14.20 1.49
CA MET A 125 27.80 15.18 0.41
C MET A 125 28.05 16.60 0.91
N PHE A 126 27.42 16.98 2.04
CA PHE A 126 27.65 18.28 2.67
C PHE A 126 29.08 18.43 3.19
N LEU A 127 29.62 17.39 3.84
CA LEU A 127 31.01 17.38 4.32
C LEU A 127 32.00 17.53 3.15
N ALA A 128 31.78 16.80 2.06
CA ALA A 128 32.62 16.88 0.87
C ALA A 128 32.58 18.28 0.22
N LEU A 129 31.39 18.87 0.09
CA LEU A 129 31.23 20.23 -0.40
C LEU A 129 31.90 21.26 0.51
N TYR A 130 31.75 21.12 1.83
CA TYR A 130 32.39 21.99 2.81
C TYR A 130 33.92 21.96 2.67
N ILE A 131 34.51 20.77 2.54
CA ILE A 131 35.96 20.60 2.32
C ILE A 131 36.40 21.27 1.02
N ILE A 132 35.65 21.12 -0.07
CA ILE A 132 35.96 21.77 -1.36
C ILE A 132 35.94 23.30 -1.23
N ILE A 133 34.92 23.87 -0.57
CA ILE A 133 34.82 25.31 -0.33
C ILE A 133 36.01 25.81 0.49
N TRP A 134 36.37 25.05 1.55
CA TRP A 134 37.48 25.39 2.43
C TRP A 134 38.82 25.37 1.69
N ILE A 135 39.08 24.34 0.87
CA ILE A 135 40.29 24.24 0.04
C ILE A 135 40.38 25.37 -0.97
N MET A 136 39.28 25.70 -1.64
CA MET A 136 39.27 26.74 -2.67
C MET A 136 39.35 28.16 -2.09
N SER A 137 39.29 28.32 -0.76
CA SER A 137 39.31 29.62 -0.05
C SER A 137 38.34 30.64 -0.67
N ILE A 138 37.19 30.14 -1.15
CA ILE A 138 36.18 30.97 -1.83
C ILE A 138 35.43 31.72 -0.73
N ALA A 139 35.96 32.89 -0.36
CA ALA A 139 35.29 33.87 0.50
C ALA A 139 34.09 34.56 -0.18
N ASN A 140 33.65 34.07 -1.35
CA ASN A 140 32.51 34.62 -2.07
C ASN A 140 31.21 34.03 -1.51
N ILE A 141 30.55 34.83 -0.67
CA ILE A 141 29.21 34.59 -0.10
C ILE A 141 28.20 34.17 -1.17
N SER A 142 28.35 34.66 -2.41
CA SER A 142 27.51 34.30 -3.57
C SER A 142 27.61 32.83 -3.99
N MET A 143 28.80 32.23 -3.96
CA MET A 143 29.01 30.80 -4.27
C MET A 143 28.45 29.90 -3.16
N ILE A 144 28.59 30.31 -1.90
CA ILE A 144 28.00 29.62 -0.76
C ILE A 144 26.46 29.65 -0.87
N PHE A 145 25.89 30.80 -1.24
CA PHE A 145 24.45 30.95 -1.43
C PHE A 145 23.92 30.13 -2.61
N LEU A 146 24.64 30.10 -3.74
CA LEU A 146 24.30 29.27 -4.90
C LEU A 146 24.34 27.77 -4.55
N LEU A 147 25.35 27.33 -3.79
CA LEU A 147 25.47 25.95 -3.32
C LEU A 147 24.37 25.58 -2.32
N ALA A 148 23.99 26.49 -1.42
CA ALA A 148 22.86 26.30 -0.52
C ALA A 148 21.53 26.18 -1.29
N ILE A 149 21.34 26.99 -2.33
CA ILE A 149 20.17 26.91 -3.22
C ILE A 149 20.16 25.58 -4.00
N LEU A 150 21.29 25.18 -4.59
CA LEU A 150 21.41 23.90 -5.29
C LEU A 150 21.20 22.70 -4.35
N TYR A 151 21.65 22.82 -3.10
CA TYR A 151 21.40 21.82 -2.05
C TYR A 151 19.90 21.72 -1.73
N ILE A 152 19.23 22.85 -1.49
CA ILE A 152 17.78 22.91 -1.26
C ILE A 152 17.03 22.35 -2.47
N LEU A 153 17.43 22.71 -3.69
CA LEU A 153 16.88 22.15 -4.92
C LEU A 153 17.13 20.64 -5.03
N SER A 154 18.30 20.13 -4.66
CA SER A 154 18.58 18.68 -4.70
C SER A 154 17.73 17.88 -3.70
N ILE A 155 17.36 18.50 -2.58
CA ILE A 155 16.41 17.94 -1.59
C ILE A 155 14.97 18.07 -2.10
N SER A 156 14.67 19.11 -2.87
CA SER A 156 13.31 19.48 -3.29
C SER A 156 12.90 18.89 -4.64
N VAL A 157 13.84 18.56 -5.53
CA VAL A 157 13.56 17.94 -6.84
C VAL A 157 13.20 16.46 -6.58
N PRO A 158 11.91 16.12 -6.58
CA PRO A 158 11.49 14.77 -6.33
C PRO A 158 11.69 14.00 -7.62
N HIS A 159 12.63 13.06 -7.63
CA HIS A 159 12.77 12.11 -8.72
C HIS A 159 11.39 11.51 -9.03
N THR A 160 10.93 11.81 -10.24
CA THR A 160 9.59 11.65 -10.85
C THR A 160 8.99 10.24 -10.76
N LEU A 161 9.73 9.25 -10.26
CA LEU A 161 9.27 7.88 -10.00
C LEU A 161 8.71 7.68 -8.58
N TRP A 162 9.07 8.53 -7.62
CA TRP A 162 8.76 8.31 -6.19
C TRP A 162 7.46 8.97 -5.73
N HIS A 163 6.98 9.97 -6.47
CA HIS A 163 5.70 10.63 -6.21
C HIS A 163 4.50 9.68 -6.35
N PHE A 164 4.66 8.60 -7.13
CA PHE A 164 3.66 7.53 -7.27
C PHE A 164 3.57 6.59 -6.05
N ILE A 165 4.61 6.53 -5.20
CA ILE A 165 4.65 5.65 -4.01
C ILE A 165 4.26 6.44 -2.75
N TYR A 166 4.52 7.75 -2.69
CA TYR A 166 4.27 8.57 -1.51
C TYR A 166 3.70 9.96 -1.87
N PRO A 167 2.37 10.15 -1.81
CA PRO A 167 1.72 11.42 -2.17
C PRO A 167 1.81 12.49 -1.05
N GLU A 168 2.26 12.14 0.15
CA GLU A 168 2.30 13.08 1.27
C GLU A 168 3.64 13.83 1.34
N ARG A 169 3.63 14.99 0.69
CA ARG A 169 4.42 16.21 0.94
C ARG A 169 5.87 16.01 1.44
N LEU A 170 6.80 16.30 0.53
CA LEU A 170 8.24 16.49 0.73
C LEU A 170 8.52 17.60 1.75
N TRP A 171 8.57 17.26 3.03
CA TRP A 171 9.09 18.14 4.08
C TRP A 171 10.37 17.52 4.66
N PHE A 172 11.29 18.39 5.09
CA PHE A 172 12.61 18.13 5.67
C PHE A 172 12.87 16.69 6.18
N ILE A 173 13.83 16.00 5.56
CA ILE A 173 14.24 14.61 5.86
C ILE A 173 14.55 14.35 7.36
N PRO A 174 15.20 15.27 8.12
CA PRO A 174 15.45 15.07 9.55
C PRO A 174 14.16 15.01 10.39
N ILE A 175 13.18 15.86 10.06
CA ILE A 175 11.89 15.91 10.77
C ILE A 175 11.11 14.61 10.50
N LEU A 176 11.17 14.11 9.25
CA LEU A 176 10.57 12.83 8.90
C LEU A 176 11.18 11.66 9.66
N TYR A 177 12.52 11.61 9.80
CA TYR A 177 13.17 10.56 10.58
C TYR A 177 12.70 10.54 12.03
N ILE A 178 12.66 11.69 12.71
CA ILE A 178 12.19 11.80 14.10
C ILE A 178 10.72 11.39 14.20
N ARG A 179 9.89 11.82 13.25
CA ARG A 179 8.46 11.48 13.21
C ARG A 179 8.24 9.98 13.01
N TYR A 180 8.98 9.35 12.09
CA TYR A 180 8.90 7.90 11.88
C TYR A 180 9.43 7.11 13.07
N LYS A 181 10.49 7.58 13.73
CA LYS A 181 11.00 6.97 14.96
C LYS A 181 9.95 6.99 16.07
N ARG A 182 9.33 8.14 16.34
CA ARG A 182 8.25 8.25 17.33
C ARG A 182 7.06 7.34 17.00
N LYS A 183 6.62 7.36 15.74
CA LYS A 183 5.52 6.50 15.28
C LYS A 183 5.86 5.00 15.39
N TYR A 184 7.12 4.63 15.16
CA TYR A 184 7.58 3.25 15.32
C TYR A 184 7.57 2.81 16.79
N GLU A 185 8.01 3.66 17.71
CA GLU A 185 7.98 3.41 19.16
C GLU A 185 6.54 3.28 19.67
N GLU A 186 5.65 4.17 19.24
CA GLU A 186 4.22 4.15 19.58
C GLU A 186 3.55 2.87 19.09
N LEU A 187 3.73 2.50 17.81
CA LEU A 187 3.22 1.25 17.27
C LEU A 187 3.80 0.02 17.98
N SER A 188 5.07 0.05 18.37
CA SER A 188 5.68 -1.07 19.11
C SER A 188 5.07 -1.23 20.50
N ARG A 189 4.73 -0.12 21.17
CA ARG A 189 4.04 -0.14 22.45
C ARG A 189 2.62 -0.68 22.32
N GLU A 190 1.85 -0.17 21.35
CA GLU A 190 0.49 -0.66 21.08
C GLU A 190 0.48 -2.16 20.78
N ILE A 191 1.41 -2.66 19.96
CA ILE A 191 1.51 -4.09 19.64
C ILE A 191 1.74 -4.93 20.91
N MET A 192 2.58 -4.47 21.83
CA MET A 192 2.80 -5.15 23.10
C MET A 192 1.55 -5.15 23.98
N GLU A 193 0.82 -4.05 24.04
CA GLU A 193 -0.45 -3.96 24.78
C GLU A 193 -1.49 -4.95 24.22
N TYR A 194 -1.62 -5.04 22.89
CA TYR A 194 -2.53 -5.99 22.26
C TYR A 194 -2.07 -7.46 22.37
N LEU A 195 -0.76 -7.73 22.41
CA LEU A 195 -0.23 -9.08 22.60
C LEU A 195 -0.56 -9.66 23.99
N VAL A 196 -0.62 -8.80 25.02
CA VAL A 196 -1.03 -9.21 26.37
C VAL A 196 -2.48 -9.72 26.39
N LEU A 197 -3.33 -9.18 25.51
CA LEU A 197 -4.74 -9.60 25.37
C LEU A 197 -4.91 -10.95 24.68
N ILE A 198 -3.86 -11.50 24.04
CA ILE A 198 -3.89 -12.81 23.39
C ILE A 198 -3.41 -13.88 24.41
N PRO A 199 -4.15 -14.99 24.59
CA PRO A 199 -3.75 -16.06 25.50
C PRO A 199 -2.34 -16.57 25.20
N SER A 200 -1.52 -16.76 26.25
CA SER A 200 -0.14 -17.26 26.16
C SER A 200 -0.02 -18.65 25.54
N SER A 201 -1.10 -19.43 25.57
CA SER A 201 -1.21 -20.75 24.93
C SER A 201 -1.47 -20.70 23.43
N SER A 202 -1.81 -19.53 22.86
CA SER A 202 -2.07 -19.39 21.43
C SER A 202 -0.78 -19.53 20.62
N ASN A 203 -0.79 -20.41 19.60
CA ASN A 203 0.29 -20.51 18.62
C ASN A 203 0.49 -19.19 17.86
N ALA A 204 -0.58 -18.39 17.68
CA ALA A 204 -0.48 -17.09 17.02
C ALA A 204 0.42 -16.13 17.82
N ARG A 205 0.31 -16.13 19.15
CA ARG A 205 1.15 -15.27 20.00
C ARG A 205 2.64 -15.62 19.89
N LYS A 206 3.00 -16.91 19.89
CA LYS A 206 4.39 -17.36 19.74
C LYS A 206 5.00 -16.89 18.41
N VAL A 207 4.25 -17.01 17.32
CA VAL A 207 4.69 -16.56 15.99
C VAL A 207 4.85 -15.04 15.95
N LEU A 208 3.92 -14.29 16.56
CA LEU A 208 3.97 -12.83 16.60
C LEU A 208 5.13 -12.32 17.46
N GLU A 209 5.40 -12.95 18.60
CA GLU A 209 6.56 -12.66 19.44
C GLU A 209 7.87 -12.94 18.72
N GLU A 210 7.97 -14.05 17.96
CA GLU A 210 9.16 -14.36 17.15
C GLU A 210 9.39 -13.31 16.05
N ILE A 211 8.33 -12.84 15.38
CA ILE A 211 8.40 -11.78 14.36
C ILE A 211 8.92 -10.46 14.97
N ILE A 212 8.52 -10.15 16.21
CA ILE A 212 8.98 -8.94 16.90
C ILE A 212 10.43 -9.09 17.41
N ALA A 213 10.83 -10.30 17.81
CA ALA A 213 12.16 -10.59 18.34
C ALA A 213 13.25 -10.63 17.24
N ARG A 214 12.90 -10.89 15.98
CA ARG A 214 13.84 -10.88 14.84
C ARG A 214 14.26 -9.47 14.37
N ASP A 215 13.69 -8.43 14.96
CA ASP A 215 13.71 -7.05 14.48
C ASP A 215 14.73 -6.15 15.19
#